data_AF-A0AAV1ZY47-F1
#
_entry.id   AF-A0AAV1ZY47-F1
#
_cell.length_a   1.000
_cell.length_b   1.000
_cell.length_c   1.000
_cell.angle_alpha   90.00
_cell.angle_beta   90.00
_cell.angle_gamma   90.00
#
_symmetry.space_group_name_H-M   'P 1'
#
loop_
_entity.id
_entity.type
_entity.pdbx_description
1 polymer ?
#
loop_
_entity_poly.entity_id
_entity_poly.type
_entity_poly.pdbx_seq_one_letter_code
_entity_poly.pdbx_strand_id
1 'polypeptide(L)'
;MKHQLVLQTPLHNSLFRAVNLVKGAKASKAAIQELNPNVHIEIDSEHISSKPASFFSQFTAVFATDCPLSVLIRINKMCHENKVHFYCGDTWGFYGYSFLDLLKHTYAKIVPKGSKTETEEAVLDVLDYCPLGPALGVKVGAGLNRKINKVYILLNIMNNFREMHNHLPSPENRESELQLLKSVRSFTLQNLCCEDNKVGDEMLRCSCIWLCLW
;
A
#
# COMPACT_ATOMS: atom_id res chain seq x y z
N MET A 1 -8.20 16.13 -11.32
CA MET A 1 -9.22 15.07 -11.09
C MET A 1 -8.51 13.73 -11.07
N LYS A 2 -8.51 13.01 -9.94
CA LYS A 2 -7.95 11.67 -9.86
C LYS A 2 -9.04 10.69 -10.28
N HIS A 3 -8.83 9.96 -11.37
CA HIS A 3 -9.72 8.91 -11.85
C HIS A 3 -9.31 7.57 -11.22
N GLN A 4 -10.20 6.58 -11.25
CA GLN A 4 -9.98 5.24 -10.69
C GLN A 4 -10.13 4.22 -11.81
N LEU A 5 -9.32 3.16 -11.75
CA LEU A 5 -9.39 2.03 -12.68
C LEU A 5 -10.07 0.86 -11.96
N VAL A 6 -11.20 0.40 -12.48
CA VAL A 6 -11.89 -0.79 -11.97
C VAL A 6 -11.64 -1.91 -12.97
N LEU A 7 -11.01 -2.99 -12.51
CA LEU A 7 -10.74 -4.22 -13.26
C LEU A 7 -11.74 -5.29 -12.81
N GLN A 8 -12.57 -5.79 -13.72
CA GLN A 8 -13.45 -6.92 -13.47
C GLN A 8 -13.04 -8.08 -14.37
N THR A 9 -12.63 -9.21 -13.81
CA THR A 9 -12.42 -10.43 -14.60
C THR A 9 -13.58 -11.41 -14.36
N PRO A 10 -14.22 -11.91 -15.42
CA PRO A 10 -15.07 -13.08 -15.32
C PRO A 10 -14.16 -14.32 -15.36
N LEU A 11 -13.59 -14.73 -14.23
CA LEU A 11 -13.05 -16.08 -14.14
C LEU A 11 -14.22 -17.02 -13.83
N HIS A 12 -14.40 -18.05 -14.64
CA HIS A 12 -15.44 -19.07 -14.49
C HIS A 12 -15.50 -19.54 -13.01
N ASN A 13 -16.61 -19.22 -12.34
CA ASN A 13 -16.96 -19.54 -10.94
C ASN A 13 -16.36 -18.71 -9.79
N SER A 14 -15.65 -17.62 -10.05
CA SER A 14 -15.36 -16.59 -9.02
C SER A 14 -15.09 -15.25 -9.69
N LEU A 15 -16.05 -14.31 -9.57
CA LEU A 15 -15.90 -12.93 -10.03
C LEU A 15 -14.78 -12.26 -9.23
N PHE A 16 -13.57 -12.19 -9.79
CA PHE A 16 -12.49 -11.37 -9.24
C PHE A 16 -12.71 -9.95 -9.75
N ARG A 17 -13.17 -9.08 -8.85
CA ARG A 17 -13.35 -7.65 -9.13
C ARG A 17 -12.34 -6.88 -8.30
N ALA A 18 -11.41 -6.19 -8.95
CA ALA A 18 -10.37 -5.39 -8.34
C ALA A 18 -10.50 -3.92 -8.72
N VAL A 19 -10.19 -3.02 -7.79
CA VAL A 19 -10.02 -1.59 -8.09
C VAL A 19 -8.59 -1.18 -7.88
N ASN A 20 -8.01 -0.49 -8.86
CA ASN A 20 -6.72 0.18 -8.75
C ASN A 20 -6.91 1.70 -8.86
N LEU A 21 -6.50 2.42 -7.83
CA LEU A 21 -6.68 3.87 -7.75
C LEU A 21 -5.53 4.62 -8.44
N VAL A 22 -5.52 4.66 -9.78
CA VAL A 22 -4.39 5.23 -10.56
C VAL A 22 -4.74 6.56 -11.22
N LYS A 23 -3.84 7.55 -11.13
CA LYS A 23 -3.90 8.75 -11.97
C LYS A 23 -3.82 8.37 -13.46
N GLY A 24 -4.58 9.05 -14.31
CA GLY A 24 -4.53 8.80 -15.76
C GLY A 24 -5.36 7.60 -16.25
N ALA A 25 -6.27 7.04 -15.42
CA ALA A 25 -7.09 5.88 -15.78
C ALA A 25 -7.77 5.96 -17.16
N LYS A 26 -8.22 7.15 -17.58
CA LYS A 26 -8.80 7.39 -18.92
C LYS A 26 -7.80 7.16 -20.06
N ALA A 27 -6.57 7.62 -19.90
CA ALA A 27 -5.52 7.46 -20.90
C ALA A 27 -5.06 5.99 -21.00
N SER A 28 -5.02 5.29 -19.87
CA SER A 28 -4.52 3.91 -19.81
C SER A 28 -5.52 2.84 -20.23
N LYS A 29 -6.84 3.11 -20.20
CA LYS A 29 -7.86 2.08 -20.42
C LYS A 29 -7.68 1.30 -21.72
N ALA A 30 -7.44 1.98 -22.84
CA ALA A 30 -7.31 1.32 -24.14
C ALA A 30 -6.13 0.32 -24.14
N ALA A 31 -4.96 0.76 -23.66
CA ALA A 31 -3.77 -0.08 -23.57
C ALA A 31 -3.95 -1.27 -22.62
N ILE A 32 -4.59 -1.07 -21.45
CA ILE A 32 -4.83 -2.17 -20.49
C ILE A 32 -5.85 -3.16 -21.06
N GLN A 33 -6.87 -2.69 -21.78
CA GLN A 33 -7.91 -3.54 -22.37
C GLN A 33 -7.34 -4.45 -23.46
N GLU A 34 -6.33 -3.96 -24.19
CA GLU A 34 -5.64 -4.71 -25.25
C GLU A 34 -4.85 -5.92 -24.69
N LEU A 35 -4.34 -5.83 -23.46
CA LEU A 35 -3.60 -6.93 -22.82
C LEU A 35 -4.45 -8.20 -22.66
N ASN A 36 -5.75 -8.05 -22.39
CA ASN A 36 -6.66 -9.16 -22.30
C ASN A 36 -8.13 -8.72 -22.56
N PRO A 37 -8.66 -8.95 -23.78
CA PRO A 37 -10.03 -8.60 -24.13
C PRO A 37 -11.12 -9.26 -23.27
N ASN A 38 -10.80 -10.36 -22.59
CA ASN A 38 -11.75 -11.05 -21.71
C ASN A 38 -11.88 -10.39 -20.33
N VAL A 39 -11.05 -9.41 -20.02
CA VAL A 39 -11.13 -8.62 -18.79
C VAL A 39 -11.95 -7.37 -19.06
N HIS A 40 -13.01 -7.14 -18.29
CA HIS A 40 -13.79 -5.92 -18.41
C HIS A 40 -13.15 -4.80 -17.59
N ILE A 41 -12.80 -3.70 -18.26
CA ILE A 41 -12.23 -2.51 -17.62
C ILE A 41 -13.23 -1.36 -17.58
N GLU A 42 -13.50 -0.86 -16.38
CA GLU A 42 -14.35 0.29 -16.11
C GLU A 42 -13.52 1.43 -15.51
N ILE A 43 -13.96 2.67 -15.72
CA ILE A 43 -13.34 3.86 -15.14
C ILE A 43 -14.37 4.53 -14.24
N ASP A 44 -14.03 4.66 -12.97
CA ASP A 44 -14.79 5.48 -12.05
C ASP A 44 -14.11 6.85 -11.93
N SER A 45 -14.85 7.93 -12.16
CA SER A 45 -14.31 9.29 -12.13
C SER A 45 -14.55 10.02 -10.81
N GLU A 46 -15.28 9.41 -9.88
CA GLU A 46 -15.59 10.03 -8.60
C GLU A 46 -14.40 9.94 -7.63
N HIS A 47 -14.39 10.83 -6.65
CA HIS A 47 -13.32 10.88 -5.67
C HIS A 47 -13.41 9.70 -4.69
N ILE A 48 -12.29 9.01 -4.44
CA ILE A 48 -12.32 7.82 -3.57
C ILE A 48 -12.78 8.14 -2.15
N SER A 49 -12.44 9.33 -1.64
CA SER A 49 -12.85 9.76 -0.31
C SER A 49 -14.35 10.01 -0.18
N SER A 50 -15.15 10.08 -1.25
CA SER A 50 -16.62 10.16 -1.15
C SER A 50 -17.31 8.80 -1.27
N LYS A 51 -16.58 7.73 -1.63
CA LYS A 51 -17.18 6.41 -1.84
C LYS A 51 -17.66 5.78 -0.52
N PRO A 52 -18.90 5.25 -0.48
CA PRO A 52 -19.43 4.55 0.68
C PRO A 52 -18.87 3.13 0.80
N ALA A 53 -19.03 2.48 1.95
CA ALA A 53 -18.61 1.10 2.16
C ALA A 53 -19.23 0.11 1.14
N SER A 54 -20.48 0.36 0.72
CA SER A 54 -21.18 -0.43 -0.29
C SER A 54 -20.50 -0.41 -1.67
N PHE A 55 -19.71 0.62 -1.97
CA PHE A 55 -18.89 0.63 -3.17
C PHE A 55 -17.76 -0.39 -3.05
N PHE A 56 -17.13 -0.53 -1.89
CA PHE A 56 -15.99 -1.44 -1.73
C PHE A 56 -16.41 -2.90 -1.64
N SER A 57 -17.58 -3.20 -1.07
CA SER A 57 -18.09 -4.56 -0.90
C SER A 57 -18.42 -5.29 -2.21
N GLN A 58 -18.49 -4.58 -3.34
CA GLN A 58 -18.69 -5.20 -4.66
C GLN A 58 -17.40 -5.82 -5.24
N PHE A 59 -16.26 -5.61 -4.58
CA PHE A 59 -14.93 -6.04 -5.02
C PHE A 59 -14.42 -7.21 -4.19
N THR A 60 -13.58 -8.06 -4.79
CA THR A 60 -12.84 -9.11 -4.07
C THR A 60 -11.52 -8.60 -3.53
N ALA A 61 -10.94 -7.58 -4.19
CA ALA A 61 -9.69 -6.96 -3.78
C ALA A 61 -9.68 -5.46 -4.10
N VAL A 62 -9.01 -4.67 -3.27
CA VAL A 62 -8.83 -3.23 -3.49
C VAL A 62 -7.35 -2.90 -3.40
N PHE A 63 -6.82 -2.23 -4.43
CA PHE A 63 -5.45 -1.75 -4.55
C PHE A 63 -5.45 -0.22 -4.48
N ALA A 64 -5.01 0.32 -3.35
CA ALA A 64 -4.96 1.75 -3.12
C ALA A 64 -3.53 2.28 -3.25
N THR A 65 -3.31 3.16 -4.22
CA THR A 65 -2.04 3.86 -4.45
C THR A 65 -2.27 5.37 -4.44
N ASP A 66 -1.22 6.17 -4.21
CA ASP A 66 -1.27 7.64 -4.19
C ASP A 66 -2.44 8.25 -3.37
N CYS A 67 -2.72 7.67 -2.19
CA CYS A 67 -3.74 8.13 -1.26
C CYS A 67 -3.09 8.62 0.05
N PRO A 68 -3.63 9.68 0.70
CA PRO A 68 -3.26 10.03 2.07
C PRO A 68 -3.51 8.87 3.05
N LEU A 69 -2.75 8.81 4.13
CA LEU A 69 -2.81 7.72 5.11
C LEU A 69 -4.20 7.62 5.76
N SER A 70 -4.81 8.75 6.09
CA SER A 70 -6.17 8.84 6.64
C SER A 70 -7.20 8.17 5.72
N VAL A 71 -7.06 8.33 4.41
CA VAL A 71 -7.90 7.69 3.39
C VAL A 71 -7.60 6.19 3.30
N LEU A 72 -6.32 5.79 3.30
CA LEU A 72 -5.92 4.38 3.26
C LEU A 72 -6.47 3.60 4.45
N ILE A 73 -6.35 4.13 5.67
CA ILE A 73 -6.89 3.51 6.89
C ILE A 73 -8.41 3.37 6.80
N ARG A 74 -9.11 4.40 6.29
CA ARG A 74 -10.56 4.36 6.12
C ARG A 74 -10.99 3.27 5.14
N ILE A 75 -10.36 3.20 3.98
CA ILE A 75 -10.67 2.20 2.94
C ILE A 75 -10.35 0.81 3.48
N ASN A 76 -9.17 0.60 4.08
CA ASN A 76 -8.80 -0.69 4.65
C ASN A 76 -9.80 -1.14 5.71
N LYS A 77 -10.23 -0.26 6.62
CA LYS A 77 -11.28 -0.58 7.60
C LYS A 77 -12.57 -1.04 6.93
N MET A 78 -13.06 -0.30 5.93
CA MET A 78 -14.26 -0.67 5.17
C MET A 78 -14.09 -2.01 4.46
N CYS A 79 -12.94 -2.26 3.84
CA CYS A 79 -12.63 -3.54 3.19
C CYS A 79 -12.61 -4.69 4.22
N HIS A 80 -11.95 -4.49 5.36
CA HIS A 80 -11.81 -5.49 6.40
C HIS A 80 -13.18 -5.92 6.97
N GLU A 81 -14.04 -4.95 7.26
CA GLU A 81 -15.42 -5.20 7.75
C GLU A 81 -16.31 -5.90 6.71
N ASN A 82 -16.07 -5.66 5.41
CA ASN A 82 -16.83 -6.25 4.30
C ASN A 82 -16.18 -7.50 3.69
N LYS A 83 -15.14 -8.05 4.33
CA LYS A 83 -14.41 -9.24 3.87
C LYS A 83 -13.80 -9.09 2.46
N VAL A 84 -13.28 -7.91 2.16
CA VAL A 84 -12.59 -7.58 0.91
C VAL A 84 -11.09 -7.53 1.17
N HIS A 85 -10.29 -8.20 0.33
CA HIS A 85 -8.84 -8.12 0.47
C HIS A 85 -8.34 -6.71 0.16
N PHE A 86 -7.38 -6.21 0.93
CA PHE A 86 -6.86 -4.87 0.76
C PHE A 86 -5.36 -4.86 0.54
N TYR A 87 -4.93 -4.04 -0.42
CA TYR A 87 -3.56 -3.81 -0.78
C TYR A 87 -3.34 -2.30 -0.84
N CYS A 88 -2.22 -1.81 -0.33
CA CYS A 88 -1.78 -0.46 -0.63
C CYS A 88 -0.28 -0.39 -0.82
N GLY A 89 0.16 0.65 -1.51
CA GLY A 89 1.58 0.88 -1.72
C GLY A 89 1.82 2.25 -2.34
N ASP A 90 3.05 2.72 -2.18
CA ASP A 90 3.52 3.96 -2.78
C ASP A 90 5.03 3.88 -3.03
N THR A 91 5.53 4.79 -3.85
CA THR A 91 6.94 4.92 -4.21
C THR A 91 7.42 6.36 -4.02
N TRP A 92 8.58 6.53 -3.41
CA TRP A 92 9.22 7.84 -3.16
C TRP A 92 10.69 7.76 -3.53
N GLY A 93 11.03 8.30 -4.70
CA GLY A 93 12.35 8.09 -5.30
C GLY A 93 12.73 6.60 -5.29
N PHE A 94 13.90 6.26 -4.76
CA PHE A 94 14.40 4.88 -4.73
C PHE A 94 13.72 3.93 -3.73
N TYR A 95 12.77 4.43 -2.94
CA TYR A 95 12.09 3.64 -1.93
C TYR A 95 10.64 3.37 -2.31
N GLY A 96 10.11 2.26 -1.84
CA GLY A 96 8.71 1.93 -1.98
C GLY A 96 8.28 0.97 -0.90
N TYR A 97 6.97 0.83 -0.74
CA TYR A 97 6.40 -0.15 0.17
C TYR A 97 5.15 -0.76 -0.44
N SER A 98 4.82 -1.95 0.05
CA SER A 98 3.51 -2.54 -0.11
C SER A 98 3.03 -3.06 1.24
N PHE A 99 1.72 -2.98 1.45
CA PHE A 99 1.02 -3.52 2.60
C PHE A 99 -0.16 -4.37 2.11
N LEU A 100 -0.42 -5.45 2.84
CA LEU A 100 -1.47 -6.40 2.53
C LEU A 100 -2.30 -6.66 3.79
N ASP A 101 -3.61 -6.66 3.63
CA ASP A 101 -4.57 -7.17 4.60
C ASP A 101 -5.48 -8.17 3.87
N LEU A 102 -5.13 -9.45 4.02
CA LEU A 102 -5.84 -10.57 3.39
C LEU A 102 -6.81 -11.25 4.36
N LEU A 103 -7.17 -10.58 5.47
CA LEU A 103 -8.00 -11.14 6.53
C LEU A 103 -7.36 -12.43 7.07
N LYS A 104 -8.17 -13.46 7.32
CA LYS A 104 -7.72 -14.82 7.60
C LYS A 104 -7.51 -15.58 6.28
N HIS A 105 -6.29 -15.58 5.78
CA HIS A 105 -5.94 -16.14 4.48
C HIS A 105 -5.47 -17.59 4.60
N THR A 106 -6.12 -18.51 3.88
CA THR A 106 -5.71 -19.92 3.80
C THR A 106 -4.92 -20.16 2.51
N TYR A 107 -3.75 -20.78 2.60
CA TYR A 107 -2.88 -21.06 1.46
C TYR A 107 -2.34 -22.49 1.50
N ALA A 108 -1.97 -23.02 0.34
CA ALA A 108 -1.30 -24.33 0.23
C ALA A 108 0.21 -24.14 0.20
N LYS A 109 0.92 -24.94 1.00
CA LYS A 109 2.39 -25.06 0.97
C LYS A 109 2.78 -26.48 0.57
N ILE A 110 3.78 -26.58 -0.28
CA ILE A 110 4.36 -27.86 -0.69
C ILE A 110 5.44 -28.21 0.33
N VAL A 111 5.32 -29.36 0.98
CA VAL A 111 6.31 -29.88 1.93
C VAL A 111 6.88 -31.22 1.45
N PRO A 112 8.19 -31.45 1.62
CA PRO A 112 8.79 -32.74 1.27
C PRO A 112 8.34 -33.84 2.24
N LYS A 113 7.95 -34.99 1.71
CA LYS A 113 7.45 -36.13 2.50
C LYS A 113 8.57 -37.12 2.81
N GLY A 114 9.11 -37.03 4.04
CA GLY A 114 10.12 -37.96 4.55
C GLY A 114 11.57 -37.63 4.16
N SER A 115 12.54 -38.27 4.80
CA SER A 115 13.97 -37.96 4.66
C SER A 115 14.62 -38.52 3.38
N LYS A 116 13.90 -39.30 2.55
CA LYS A 116 14.48 -40.02 1.40
C LYS A 116 13.57 -40.20 0.17
N THR A 117 12.40 -39.55 0.08
CA THR A 117 11.48 -39.75 -1.06
C THR A 117 11.13 -38.44 -1.76
N GLU A 118 11.18 -38.42 -3.10
CA GLU A 118 10.84 -37.28 -3.99
C GLU A 118 9.33 -36.97 -4.05
N THR A 119 8.58 -37.30 -3.01
CA THR A 119 7.12 -37.09 -2.99
C THR A 119 6.80 -35.81 -2.24
N GLU A 120 6.18 -34.86 -2.94
CA GLU A 120 5.71 -33.59 -2.39
C GLU A 120 4.24 -33.71 -1.95
N GLU A 121 3.91 -33.13 -0.79
CA GLU A 121 2.53 -33.05 -0.30
C GLU A 121 2.10 -31.59 -0.15
N ALA A 122 0.89 -31.26 -0.61
CA ALA A 122 0.27 -29.97 -0.39
C ALA A 122 -0.44 -29.94 0.97
N VAL A 123 0.09 -29.14 1.89
CA VAL A 123 -0.50 -28.92 3.22
C VAL A 123 -1.13 -27.53 3.25
N LEU A 124 -2.34 -27.41 3.81
CA LEU A 124 -2.99 -26.12 4.02
C LEU A 124 -2.48 -25.45 5.30
N ASP A 125 -2.22 -24.15 5.21
CA ASP A 125 -1.83 -23.30 6.34
C ASP A 125 -2.64 -22.00 6.33
N VAL A 126 -2.66 -21.29 7.46
CA VAL A 126 -3.49 -20.10 7.64
C VAL A 126 -2.66 -18.95 8.20
N LEU A 127 -2.77 -17.79 7.56
CA LEU A 127 -2.15 -16.55 8.01
C LEU A 127 -3.23 -15.52 8.38
N ASP A 128 -3.12 -14.94 9.58
CA ASP A 128 -4.07 -13.94 10.08
C ASP A 128 -3.46 -12.55 9.93
N TYR A 129 -4.04 -11.72 9.06
CA TYR A 129 -3.57 -10.37 8.76
C TYR A 129 -4.25 -9.33 9.66
N CYS A 130 -3.47 -8.33 10.07
CA CYS A 130 -4.00 -7.19 10.83
C CYS A 130 -4.32 -6.00 9.91
N PRO A 131 -5.29 -5.14 10.28
CA PRO A 131 -5.56 -3.91 9.55
C PRO A 131 -4.37 -2.92 9.58
N LEU A 132 -4.34 -2.02 8.60
CA LEU A 132 -3.28 -1.03 8.36
C LEU A 132 -3.07 -0.07 9.54
N GLY A 133 -4.15 0.42 10.14
CA GLY A 133 -4.07 1.37 11.26
C GLY A 133 -3.23 0.84 12.43
N PRO A 134 -3.60 -0.33 13.00
CA PRO A 134 -2.80 -1.02 13.99
C PRO A 134 -1.35 -1.33 13.54
N ALA A 135 -1.15 -1.73 12.28
CA ALA A 135 0.17 -2.09 11.76
C ALA A 135 1.18 -0.92 11.74
N LEU A 136 0.72 0.30 11.50
CA LEU A 136 1.58 1.50 11.46
C LEU A 136 1.80 2.15 12.83
N GLY A 137 0.97 1.84 13.83
CA GLY A 137 1.04 2.44 15.17
C GLY A 137 2.00 1.76 16.15
N VAL A 138 2.72 0.71 15.74
CA VAL A 138 3.57 -0.08 16.64
C VAL A 138 4.83 0.71 17.00
N LYS A 139 5.16 0.77 18.30
CA LYS A 139 6.36 1.47 18.79
C LYS A 139 7.57 0.53 18.91
N VAL A 140 8.77 1.10 18.82
CA VAL A 140 10.02 0.36 19.11
C VAL A 140 10.02 -0.06 20.58
N GLY A 141 10.27 -1.34 20.83
CA GLY A 141 10.23 -1.94 22.18
C GLY A 141 8.86 -2.47 22.63
N ALA A 142 7.76 -2.05 21.99
CA ALA A 142 6.41 -2.57 22.27
C ALA A 142 5.95 -3.64 21.26
N GLY A 143 6.69 -3.81 20.16
CA GLY A 143 6.40 -4.80 19.12
C GLY A 143 7.39 -4.72 17.96
N LEU A 144 8.04 -3.57 17.76
CA LEU A 144 9.14 -3.43 16.81
C LEU A 144 10.50 -3.64 17.48
N ASN A 145 11.37 -4.40 16.82
CA ASN A 145 12.75 -4.62 17.26
C ASN A 145 13.68 -3.49 16.77
N ARG A 146 14.88 -3.38 17.36
CA ARG A 146 15.89 -2.37 16.96
C ARG A 146 16.47 -2.57 15.55
N LYS A 147 16.27 -3.76 14.96
CA LYS A 147 16.68 -4.14 13.60
C LYS A 147 15.61 -3.82 12.54
N ILE A 148 14.60 -3.03 12.89
CA ILE A 148 13.57 -2.63 11.94
C ILE A 148 14.16 -2.00 10.69
N ASN A 149 13.57 -2.35 9.54
CA ASN A 149 13.95 -1.77 8.26
C ASN A 149 13.70 -0.26 8.28
N LYS A 150 14.70 0.53 7.90
CA LYS A 150 14.62 1.99 7.81
C LYS A 150 13.50 2.47 6.89
N VAL A 151 13.11 1.67 5.89
CA VAL A 151 11.99 1.96 4.98
C VAL A 151 10.64 2.02 5.72
N TYR A 152 10.44 1.24 6.79
CA TYR A 152 9.23 1.35 7.62
C TYR A 152 9.16 2.70 8.35
N ILE A 153 10.30 3.18 8.83
CA ILE A 153 10.39 4.48 9.49
C ILE A 153 10.17 5.59 8.44
N LEU A 154 10.79 5.47 7.26
CA LEU A 154 10.57 6.37 6.14
C LEU A 154 9.09 6.42 5.74
N LEU A 155 8.39 5.29 5.68
CA LEU A 155 6.95 5.20 5.43
C LEU A 155 6.15 6.09 6.39
N ASN A 156 6.45 6.01 7.70
CA ASN A 156 5.81 6.88 8.69
C ASN A 156 6.15 8.36 8.48
N ILE A 157 7.40 8.68 8.17
CA ILE A 157 7.85 10.06 7.90
C ILE A 157 7.10 10.64 6.70
N MET A 158 7.03 9.90 5.59
CA MET A 158 6.40 10.36 4.34
C MET A 158 4.88 10.49 4.50
N ASN A 159 4.24 9.58 5.23
CA ASN A 159 2.82 9.70 5.55
C ASN A 159 2.53 10.92 6.42
N ASN A 160 3.30 11.14 7.49
CA ASN A 160 3.15 12.32 8.35
C ASN A 160 3.39 13.62 7.56
N PHE A 161 4.40 13.65 6.70
CA PHE A 161 4.68 14.78 5.83
C PHE A 161 3.47 15.11 4.95
N ARG A 162 2.91 14.10 4.29
CA ARG A 162 1.76 14.26 3.39
C ARG A 162 0.51 14.71 4.13
N GLU A 163 0.26 14.22 5.34
CA GLU A 163 -0.87 14.65 6.18
C GLU A 163 -0.69 16.09 6.69
N MET A 164 0.54 16.50 7.03
CA MET A 164 0.80 17.85 7.54
C MET A 164 0.84 18.92 6.44
N HIS A 165 1.36 18.59 5.27
CA HIS A 165 1.61 19.56 4.19
C HIS A 165 0.68 19.40 2.99
N ASN A 166 -0.14 18.35 2.94
CA ASN A 166 -1.07 18.05 1.83
C ASN A 166 -0.42 17.84 0.45
N HIS A 167 0.88 17.57 0.41
CA HIS A 167 1.60 17.15 -0.79
C HIS A 167 2.74 16.19 -0.44
N LEU A 168 3.33 15.57 -1.47
CA LEU A 168 4.59 14.84 -1.32
C LEU A 168 5.78 15.79 -1.50
N PRO A 169 6.97 15.47 -0.98
CA PRO A 169 8.15 16.30 -1.15
C PRO A 169 8.46 16.53 -2.63
N SER A 170 8.56 17.80 -3.03
CA SER A 170 8.82 18.19 -4.42
C SER A 170 10.32 18.45 -4.66
N PRO A 171 10.91 17.95 -5.76
CA PRO A 171 12.29 18.31 -6.12
C PRO A 171 12.42 19.74 -6.64
N GLU A 172 11.35 20.43 -7.01
CA GLU A 172 11.41 21.82 -7.48
C GLU A 172 11.92 22.74 -6.36
N ASN A 173 11.50 22.49 -5.12
CA ASN A 173 11.87 23.24 -3.93
C ASN A 173 12.71 22.37 -2.97
N ARG A 174 13.64 21.59 -3.53
CA ARG A 174 14.31 20.49 -2.82
C ARG A 174 14.91 20.85 -1.47
N GLU A 175 15.59 21.99 -1.36
CA GLU A 175 16.26 22.36 -0.11
C GLU A 175 15.26 22.72 0.99
N SER A 176 14.23 23.52 0.70
CA SER A 176 13.19 23.84 1.69
C SER A 176 12.37 22.62 2.07
N GLU A 177 12.03 21.76 1.10
CA GLU A 177 11.33 20.49 1.33
C GLU A 177 12.14 19.54 2.20
N LEU A 178 13.46 19.50 2.02
CA LEU A 178 14.36 18.72 2.86
C LEU A 178 14.38 19.22 4.30
N GLN A 179 14.33 20.54 4.53
CA GLN A 179 14.23 21.09 5.88
C GLN A 179 12.91 20.73 6.56
N LEU A 180 11.80 20.76 5.82
CA LEU A 180 10.50 20.29 6.32
C LEU A 180 10.53 18.78 6.62
N LEU A 181 11.11 17.97 5.75
CA LEU A 181 11.27 16.53 6.00
C LEU A 181 12.11 16.23 7.23
N LYS A 182 13.14 17.05 7.50
CA LYS A 182 13.96 16.92 8.71
C LYS A 182 13.15 17.19 9.98
N SER A 183 12.28 18.20 9.98
CA SER A 183 11.40 18.49 11.12
C SER A 183 10.37 17.37 11.33
N VAL A 184 9.74 16.89 10.25
CA VAL A 184 8.81 15.75 10.28
C VAL A 184 9.50 14.45 10.71
N ARG A 185 10.76 14.23 10.32
CA ARG A 185 11.57 13.09 10.77
C ARG A 185 11.71 13.11 12.28
N SER A 186 12.16 14.21 12.87
CA SER A 186 12.35 14.31 14.32
C SER A 186 11.05 14.05 15.07
N PHE A 187 9.93 14.65 14.62
CA PHE A 187 8.61 14.37 15.16
C PHE A 187 8.22 12.88 15.09
N THR A 188 8.45 12.26 13.94
CA THR A 188 8.08 10.85 13.70
C THR A 188 8.93 9.88 14.54
N LEU A 189 10.23 10.11 14.64
CA LEU A 189 11.14 9.28 15.43
C LEU A 189 10.81 9.34 16.91
N GLN A 190 10.45 10.53 17.42
CA GLN A 190 9.98 10.71 18.78
C GLN A 190 8.70 9.89 19.04
N ASN A 191 7.72 9.93 18.13
CA ASN A 191 6.47 9.18 18.27
C ASN A 191 6.66 7.65 18.24
N LEU A 192 7.62 7.17 17.45
CA LEU A 192 7.97 5.75 17.33
C LEU A 192 8.95 5.26 18.42
N CYS A 193 9.44 6.15 19.29
CA CYS A 193 10.48 5.88 20.29
C CYS A 193 11.78 5.35 19.67
N CYS A 194 12.23 5.95 18.57
CA CYS A 194 13.44 5.56 17.83
C CYS A 194 14.55 6.62 17.98
N GLU A 195 15.80 6.24 17.67
CA GLU A 195 16.96 7.15 17.67
C GLU A 195 16.84 8.20 16.55
N ASP A 196 17.11 9.48 16.86
CA ASP A 196 16.94 10.63 15.95
C ASP A 196 17.73 10.53 14.63
N ASN A 197 18.78 9.72 14.60
CA ASN A 197 19.67 9.53 13.45
C ASN A 197 19.43 8.21 12.70
N LYS A 198 18.39 7.43 13.06
CA LYS A 198 18.13 6.12 12.44
C LYS A 198 17.91 6.21 10.93
N VAL A 199 17.24 7.28 10.49
CA VAL A 199 17.04 7.66 9.08
C VAL A 199 17.93 8.86 8.77
N GLY A 200 19.00 8.60 8.02
CA GLY A 200 19.98 9.63 7.65
C GLY A 200 19.46 10.60 6.60
N ASP A 201 20.11 11.77 6.51
CA ASP A 201 19.76 12.83 5.56
C ASP A 201 19.83 12.38 4.09
N GLU A 202 20.73 11.45 3.77
CA GLU A 202 20.86 10.87 2.43
C GLU A 202 19.56 10.16 2.01
N MET A 203 18.97 9.35 2.91
CA MET A 203 17.74 8.63 2.64
C MET A 203 16.56 9.59 2.36
N LEU A 204 16.51 10.71 3.09
CA LEU A 204 15.52 11.77 2.84
C LEU A 204 15.77 12.48 1.51
N ARG A 205 17.03 12.68 1.12
CA ARG A 205 17.37 13.28 -0.18
C ARG A 205 16.97 12.38 -1.35
N CYS A 206 17.10 11.06 -1.18
CA CYS A 206 16.72 10.06 -2.16
C CYS A 206 15.21 9.85 -2.27
N SER A 207 14.42 10.23 -1.27
CA SER A 207 12.95 10.20 -1.35
C SER A 207 12.34 11.42 -2.03
N CYS A 208 13.08 12.53 -2.17
CA CYS A 208 12.63 13.78 -2.81
C CYS A 208 12.85 13.82 -4.32
N ILE A 209 12.87 12.68 -5.01
CA ILE A 209 13.14 12.61 -6.45
C ILE A 209 11.83 12.25 -7.15
N TRP A 210 11.47 13.01 -8.20
CA TRP A 210 10.50 12.52 -9.18
C TRP A 210 11.13 11.32 -9.90
N LEU A 211 10.94 10.11 -9.38
CA LEU A 211 10.89 8.98 -10.28
C LEU A 211 9.50 9.04 -10.90
N CYS A 212 9.39 9.75 -12.02
CA CYS A 212 8.27 9.56 -12.94
C CYS A 212 8.34 8.11 -13.42
N LEU A 213 7.76 7.20 -12.64
CA LEU A 213 7.34 5.91 -13.16
C LEU A 213 5.94 6.16 -13.74
N TRP A 214 5.95 6.30 -15.07
CA TRP A 214 4.82 6.36 -16.03
C TRP A 214 4.19 7.74 -16.24
#